data_AF-A0A3L9M301-F1
#
_entry.id   AF-A0A3L9M301-F1
#
_cell.length_a   1.000
_cell.length_b   1.000
_cell.length_c   1.000
_cell.angle_alpha   90.00
_cell.angle_beta   90.00
_cell.angle_gamma   90.00
#
_symmetry.space_group_name_H-M   'P 1'
#
loop_
_entity.id
_entity.type
_entity.pdbx_description
1 polymer ?
#
loop_
_entity_poly.entity_id
_entity_poly.type
_entity_poly.pdbx_seq_one_letter_code
_entity_poly.pdbx_strand_id
1 'polypeptide(L)'
;MQSDNPILTRVETYSDLAEPMTIQGAIQKSVLLTVIAATLGIGLFLYCAFTANFSIAYAATIVGIVGSLILGLITTFKPNTAPVLAIPFALFEGAFLGGVSFIFQVKFPGVPLQALLATFVTTLVLFALYKFQVIRATEKFKAVVISASIAIALVFVVQIFLSLALGSSIPYLFESNWLGIGFAAFVAVIASLNLILDFDLIERATAQGAPKTFEWVCGIALLATLVWMYYSFMRLLSLIQK
;
A
#
# COMPACT_ATOMS: atom_id res chain seq x y z
N MET A 1 -12.08 -41.81 19.40
CA MET A 1 -12.34 -43.12 18.79
C MET A 1 -12.11 -42.94 17.29
N GLN A 2 -10.94 -43.35 16.78
CA GLN A 2 -10.66 -43.32 15.34
C GLN A 2 -11.56 -44.37 14.68
N SER A 3 -12.34 -43.95 13.68
CA SER A 3 -13.19 -44.86 12.92
C SER A 3 -12.36 -45.47 11.78
N ASP A 4 -12.25 -46.80 11.74
CA ASP A 4 -11.58 -47.57 10.67
C ASP A 4 -12.36 -47.60 9.34
N ASN A 5 -13.24 -46.62 9.11
CA ASN A 5 -14.02 -46.56 7.89
C ASN A 5 -13.21 -45.86 6.77
N PRO A 6 -12.83 -46.58 5.69
CA PRO A 6 -12.04 -46.02 4.58
C PRO A 6 -12.76 -44.91 3.79
N ILE A 7 -14.07 -44.74 4.01
CA ILE A 7 -14.86 -43.63 3.46
C ILE A 7 -14.71 -42.37 4.33
N LEU A 8 -14.66 -42.52 5.66
CA LEU A 8 -14.57 -41.40 6.61
C LEU A 8 -13.14 -40.84 6.71
N THR A 9 -12.12 -41.68 6.54
CA THR A 9 -10.72 -41.21 6.46
C THR A 9 -10.46 -40.30 5.25
N ARG A 10 -11.14 -40.53 4.11
CA ARG A 10 -11.04 -39.62 2.96
C ARG A 10 -11.69 -38.27 3.21
N VAL A 11 -12.73 -38.21 4.04
CA VAL A 11 -13.38 -36.95 4.40
C VAL A 11 -12.48 -36.13 5.34
N GLU A 12 -11.80 -36.79 6.28
CA GLU A 12 -10.81 -36.14 7.15
C GLU A 12 -9.58 -35.63 6.38
N THR A 13 -9.10 -36.37 5.37
CA THR A 13 -7.98 -35.92 4.51
C THR A 13 -8.33 -34.71 3.64
N TYR A 14 -9.60 -34.52 3.28
CA TYR A 14 -10.04 -33.36 2.48
C TYR A 14 -10.31 -32.11 3.33
N SER A 15 -10.56 -32.23 4.64
CA SER A 15 -10.65 -31.08 5.56
C SER A 15 -9.29 -30.47 5.92
N ASP A 16 -8.19 -31.20 5.70
CA ASP A 16 -6.83 -30.79 6.10
C ASP A 16 -6.05 -29.95 5.05
N LEU A 17 -6.64 -29.63 3.89
CA LEU A 17 -5.91 -28.93 2.81
C LEU A 17 -6.11 -27.39 2.79
N ALA A 18 -6.94 -26.84 3.66
CA ALA A 18 -7.07 -25.40 3.84
C ALA A 18 -6.49 -25.01 5.20
N GLU A 19 -5.16 -25.01 5.31
CA GLU A 19 -4.49 -24.44 6.48
C GLU A 19 -5.08 -23.03 6.73
N PRO A 20 -5.58 -22.75 7.95
CA PRO A 20 -6.13 -21.45 8.27
C PRO A 20 -5.02 -20.41 8.26
N MET A 21 -5.35 -19.20 7.83
CA MET A 21 -4.49 -18.04 7.86
C MET A 21 -3.97 -17.79 9.28
N THR A 22 -2.71 -17.35 9.38
CA THR A 22 -2.10 -16.93 10.63
C THR A 22 -1.75 -15.44 10.58
N ILE A 23 -1.87 -14.75 11.71
CA ILE A 23 -1.41 -13.35 11.84
C ILE A 23 0.08 -13.26 11.49
N GLN A 24 0.88 -14.21 12.00
CA GLN A 24 2.32 -14.26 11.75
C GLN A 24 2.64 -14.47 10.26
N GLY A 25 1.93 -15.35 9.57
CA GLY A 25 2.08 -15.58 8.14
C GLY A 25 1.75 -14.33 7.33
N ALA A 26 0.63 -13.67 7.62
CA ALA A 26 0.25 -12.41 6.98
C ALA A 26 1.31 -11.31 7.15
N ILE A 27 1.82 -11.15 8.37
CA ILE A 27 2.90 -10.19 8.66
C ILE A 27 4.17 -10.57 7.89
N GLN A 28 4.60 -11.83 7.92
CA GLN A 28 5.79 -12.27 7.20
C GLN A 28 5.68 -12.05 5.69
N LYS A 29 4.51 -12.33 5.09
CA LYS A 29 4.26 -12.06 3.67
C LYS A 29 4.28 -10.56 3.37
N SER A 30 3.64 -9.73 4.21
CA SER A 30 3.66 -8.27 4.03
C SER A 30 5.07 -7.69 4.09
N VAL A 31 5.90 -8.14 5.05
CA VAL A 31 7.29 -7.72 5.20
C VAL A 31 8.11 -8.17 4.01
N LEU A 32 7.95 -9.43 3.57
CA LEU A 32 8.63 -9.94 2.37
C LEU A 32 8.33 -9.08 1.14
N LEU A 33 7.05 -8.78 0.88
CA LEU A 33 6.64 -7.95 -0.25
C LEU A 33 7.17 -6.52 -0.14
N THR A 34 7.17 -5.95 1.06
CA THR A 34 7.73 -4.61 1.32
C THR A 34 9.23 -4.57 1.07
N VAL A 35 9.97 -5.61 1.49
CA VAL A 35 11.41 -5.71 1.23
C VAL A 35 11.70 -5.86 -0.27
N ILE A 36 10.91 -6.66 -0.99
CA ILE A 36 11.02 -6.79 -2.46
C ILE A 36 10.78 -5.43 -3.13
N ALA A 37 9.71 -4.72 -2.77
CA ALA A 37 9.41 -3.41 -3.32
C ALA A 37 10.51 -2.38 -2.97
N ALA A 38 11.00 -2.36 -1.72
CA ALA A 38 12.03 -1.44 -1.28
C ALA A 38 13.39 -1.69 -1.96
N THR A 39 13.80 -2.94 -2.09
CA THR A 39 15.07 -3.30 -2.77
C THR A 39 15.05 -2.88 -4.23
N LEU A 40 13.95 -3.13 -4.95
CA LEU A 40 13.78 -2.67 -6.33
C LEU A 40 13.69 -1.14 -6.41
N GLY A 41 12.95 -0.51 -5.52
CA GLY A 41 12.80 0.95 -5.49
C GLY A 41 14.13 1.66 -5.25
N ILE A 42 14.93 1.20 -4.27
CA ILE A 42 16.27 1.73 -4.01
C ILE A 42 17.20 1.45 -5.19
N GLY A 43 17.17 0.25 -5.76
CA GLY A 43 17.98 -0.10 -6.92
C GLY A 43 17.69 0.80 -8.13
N LEU A 44 16.41 1.03 -8.43
CA LEU A 44 15.99 1.89 -9.53
C LEU A 44 16.29 3.36 -9.25
N PHE A 45 16.11 3.82 -8.02
CA PHE A 45 16.49 5.16 -7.57
C PHE A 45 17.99 5.41 -7.78
N LEU A 46 18.85 4.51 -7.30
CA LEU A 46 20.30 4.63 -7.46
C LEU A 46 20.70 4.58 -8.94
N TYR A 47 20.12 3.67 -9.72
CA TYR A 47 20.38 3.58 -11.16
C TYR A 47 20.03 4.88 -11.89
N CYS A 48 18.86 5.47 -11.61
CA CYS A 48 18.47 6.74 -12.19
C CYS A 48 19.35 7.90 -11.69
N ALA A 49 19.78 7.87 -10.43
CA ALA A 49 20.68 8.86 -9.86
C ALA A 49 22.08 8.84 -10.49
N PHE A 50 22.65 7.65 -10.72
CA PHE A 50 23.96 7.50 -11.37
C PHE A 50 23.93 7.85 -12.86
N THR A 51 22.82 7.55 -13.53
CA THR A 51 22.73 7.72 -15.00
C THR A 51 22.01 9.01 -15.42
N ALA A 52 21.47 9.77 -14.48
CA ALA A 52 20.67 10.99 -14.70
C ALA A 52 19.51 10.83 -15.72
N ASN A 53 19.00 9.60 -15.88
CA ASN A 53 17.99 9.27 -16.89
C ASN A 53 16.56 9.53 -16.40
N PHE A 54 16.07 10.75 -16.61
CA PHE A 54 14.68 11.11 -16.32
C PHE A 54 13.66 10.25 -17.07
N SER A 55 13.96 9.87 -18.32
CA SER A 55 13.06 9.05 -19.14
C SER A 55 12.74 7.70 -18.48
N ILE A 56 13.74 7.07 -17.87
CA ILE A 56 13.57 5.78 -17.18
C ILE A 56 12.78 5.98 -15.89
N ALA A 57 13.02 7.05 -15.14
CA ALA A 57 12.28 7.35 -13.92
C ALA A 57 10.78 7.62 -14.20
N TYR A 58 10.45 8.38 -15.26
CA TYR A 58 9.06 8.60 -15.67
C TYR A 58 8.41 7.32 -16.18
N ALA A 59 9.12 6.54 -17.01
CA ALA A 59 8.62 5.26 -17.50
C ALA A 59 8.35 4.29 -16.34
N ALA A 60 9.28 4.17 -15.39
CA ALA A 60 9.13 3.34 -14.20
C ALA A 60 7.95 3.79 -13.31
N THR A 61 7.74 5.10 -13.17
CA THR A 61 6.60 5.65 -12.43
C THR A 61 5.27 5.27 -13.08
N ILE A 62 5.16 5.46 -14.40
CA ILE A 62 3.91 5.18 -15.14
C ILE A 62 3.65 3.67 -15.21
N VAL A 63 4.66 2.88 -15.56
CA VAL A 63 4.55 1.41 -15.61
C VAL A 63 4.26 0.84 -14.23
N GLY A 64 4.89 1.40 -13.19
CA GLY A 64 4.67 1.00 -11.80
C GLY A 64 3.24 1.27 -11.35
N ILE A 65 2.74 2.50 -11.48
CA ILE A 65 1.38 2.84 -11.02
C ILE A 65 0.29 2.11 -11.81
N VAL A 66 0.46 1.96 -13.13
CA VAL A 66 -0.51 1.26 -13.97
C VAL A 66 -0.44 -0.25 -13.69
N GLY A 67 0.77 -0.81 -13.60
CA GLY A 67 0.98 -2.23 -13.32
C GLY A 67 0.46 -2.63 -11.94
N SER A 68 0.74 -1.84 -10.90
CA SER A 68 0.25 -2.12 -9.55
C SER A 68 -1.27 -1.96 -9.45
N LEU A 69 -1.85 -0.94 -10.09
CA LEU A 69 -3.31 -0.76 -10.13
C LEU A 69 -4.04 -1.93 -10.80
N ILE A 70 -3.54 -2.40 -11.96
CA ILE A 70 -4.12 -3.56 -12.65
C ILE A 70 -4.04 -4.82 -11.78
N LEU A 71 -2.86 -5.10 -11.22
CA LEU A 71 -2.67 -6.27 -10.37
C LEU A 71 -3.47 -6.20 -9.08
N GLY A 72 -3.60 -5.02 -8.48
CA GLY A 72 -4.44 -4.76 -7.31
C GLY A 72 -5.92 -5.02 -7.61
N LEU A 73 -6.42 -4.56 -8.76
CA LEU A 73 -7.78 -4.84 -9.21
C LEU A 73 -8.00 -6.34 -9.44
N ILE A 74 -7.08 -7.03 -10.13
CA ILE A 74 -7.18 -8.48 -10.36
C ILE A 74 -7.22 -9.23 -9.01
N THR A 75 -6.37 -8.85 -8.07
CA THR A 75 -6.33 -9.46 -6.73
C THR A 75 -7.63 -9.23 -5.96
N THR A 76 -8.25 -8.06 -6.13
CA THR A 76 -9.53 -7.72 -5.49
C THR A 76 -10.67 -8.60 -6.01
N PHE A 77 -10.75 -8.82 -7.33
CA PHE A 77 -11.80 -9.67 -7.92
C PHE A 77 -11.49 -11.18 -7.82
N LYS A 78 -10.21 -11.56 -7.74
CA LYS A 78 -9.74 -12.96 -7.66
C LYS A 78 -8.67 -13.11 -6.57
N PRO A 79 -9.06 -13.15 -5.28
CA PRO A 79 -8.13 -13.31 -4.17
C PRO A 79 -7.34 -14.63 -4.22
N ASN A 80 -7.87 -15.66 -4.90
CA ASN A 80 -7.17 -16.93 -5.11
C ASN A 80 -5.89 -16.81 -5.95
N THR A 81 -5.76 -15.77 -6.78
CA THR A 81 -4.53 -15.52 -7.56
C THR A 81 -3.46 -14.71 -6.81
N ALA A 82 -3.76 -14.26 -5.59
CA ALA A 82 -2.85 -13.43 -4.79
C ALA A 82 -1.43 -14.00 -4.63
N PRO A 83 -1.21 -15.31 -4.40
CA PRO A 83 0.16 -15.84 -4.23
C PRO A 83 1.05 -15.63 -5.47
N VAL A 84 0.46 -15.68 -6.67
CA VAL A 84 1.19 -15.51 -7.94
C VAL A 84 1.36 -14.03 -8.26
N LEU A 85 0.36 -13.20 -7.95
CA LEU A 85 0.36 -11.78 -8.30
C LEU A 85 1.09 -10.90 -7.28
N ALA A 86 1.28 -11.37 -6.04
CA ALA A 86 1.90 -10.58 -4.98
C ALA A 86 3.33 -10.15 -5.31
N ILE A 87 4.15 -11.05 -5.84
CA ILE A 87 5.54 -10.72 -6.21
C ILE A 87 5.55 -9.69 -7.35
N PRO A 88 4.90 -9.92 -8.52
CA PRO A 88 4.78 -8.90 -9.56
C PRO A 88 4.25 -7.56 -9.04
N PHE A 89 3.23 -7.58 -8.18
CA PHE A 89 2.66 -6.37 -7.58
C PHE A 89 3.74 -5.60 -6.80
N ALA A 90 4.53 -6.28 -5.96
CA ALA A 90 5.64 -5.66 -5.25
C ALA A 90 6.74 -5.12 -6.19
N LEU A 91 6.99 -5.76 -7.33
CA LEU A 91 7.96 -5.25 -8.31
C LEU A 91 7.45 -3.94 -8.95
N PHE A 92 6.17 -3.88 -9.34
CA PHE A 92 5.57 -2.67 -9.92
C PHE A 92 5.49 -1.53 -8.91
N GLU A 93 5.10 -1.83 -7.66
CA GLU A 93 5.13 -0.85 -6.57
C GLU A 93 6.56 -0.35 -6.30
N GLY A 94 7.55 -1.25 -6.30
CA GLY A 94 8.96 -0.86 -6.18
C GLY A 94 9.42 0.04 -7.32
N ALA A 95 9.03 -0.26 -8.56
CA ALA A 95 9.36 0.57 -9.72
C ALA A 95 8.72 1.96 -9.64
N PHE A 96 7.45 2.03 -9.21
CA PHE A 96 6.75 3.28 -8.93
C PHE A 96 7.50 4.10 -7.88
N LEU A 97 7.80 3.50 -6.73
CA LEU A 97 8.51 4.14 -5.63
C LEU A 97 9.89 4.67 -6.05
N GLY A 98 10.67 3.87 -6.77
CA GLY A 98 12.00 4.27 -7.24
C GLY A 98 11.96 5.44 -8.22
N GLY A 99 11.03 5.40 -9.18
CA GLY A 99 10.84 6.46 -10.17
C GLY A 99 10.38 7.77 -9.53
N VAL A 100 9.34 7.72 -8.70
CA VAL A 100 8.81 8.91 -8.01
C VAL A 100 9.86 9.49 -7.05
N SER A 101 10.55 8.65 -6.29
CA SER A 101 11.57 9.11 -5.35
C SER A 101 12.70 9.85 -6.06
N PHE A 102 13.12 9.41 -7.25
CA PHE A 102 14.13 10.11 -8.04
C PHE A 102 13.61 11.47 -8.53
N ILE A 103 12.40 11.53 -9.08
CA ILE A 103 11.79 12.77 -9.55
C ILE A 103 11.68 13.79 -8.41
N PHE A 104 11.27 13.35 -7.23
CA PHE A 104 11.18 14.19 -6.04
C PHE A 104 12.56 14.58 -5.50
N GLN A 105 13.56 13.69 -5.52
CA GLN A 105 14.91 14.01 -5.07
C GLN A 105 15.56 15.12 -5.89
N VAL A 106 15.36 15.11 -7.21
CA VAL A 106 15.94 16.13 -8.09
C VAL A 106 15.27 17.49 -7.86
N LYS A 107 13.95 17.51 -7.67
CA LYS A 107 13.20 18.75 -7.45
C LYS A 107 13.33 19.28 -6.02
N PHE A 108 13.35 18.39 -5.04
CA PHE A 108 13.34 18.66 -3.61
C PHE A 108 14.34 17.72 -2.91
N PRO A 109 15.61 18.13 -2.79
CA PRO A 109 16.65 17.26 -2.27
C PRO A 109 16.39 16.89 -0.80
N GLY A 110 16.34 15.59 -0.51
CA GLY A 110 16.18 15.05 0.85
C GLY A 110 14.74 14.73 1.26
N VAL A 111 13.74 15.13 0.46
CA VAL A 111 12.33 14.77 0.70
C VAL A 111 12.10 13.24 0.75
N PRO A 112 12.64 12.43 -0.19
CA PRO A 112 12.41 10.99 -0.17
C PRO A 112 12.89 10.32 1.12
N LEU A 113 14.07 10.70 1.61
CA LEU A 113 14.61 10.14 2.85
C LEU A 113 13.78 10.54 4.08
N GLN A 114 13.36 11.81 4.16
CA GLN A 114 12.50 12.28 5.24
C GLN A 114 11.13 11.60 5.23
N ALA A 115 10.53 11.44 4.04
CA ALA A 115 9.26 10.73 3.87
C ALA A 115 9.38 9.26 4.25
N LEU A 116 10.50 8.62 3.94
CA LEU A 116 10.77 7.23 4.31
C LEU A 116 10.81 7.08 5.83
N LEU A 117 11.57 7.94 6.50
CA LEU A 117 11.65 7.97 7.96
C LEU A 117 10.30 8.26 8.60
N ALA A 118 9.53 9.23 8.07
CA ALA A 118 8.19 9.54 8.55
C ALA A 118 7.24 8.34 8.42
N THR A 119 7.33 7.60 7.30
CA THR A 119 6.56 6.38 7.05
C THR A 119 6.90 5.31 8.09
N PHE A 120 8.18 5.02 8.29
CA PHE A 120 8.61 4.01 9.28
C PHE A 120 8.21 4.37 10.71
N VAL A 121 8.43 5.61 11.14
CA VAL A 121 8.06 6.08 12.48
C VAL A 121 6.55 5.99 12.66
N THR A 122 5.76 6.44 11.68
CA THR A 122 4.30 6.38 11.74
C THR A 122 3.78 4.95 11.79
N THR A 123 4.31 4.06 10.94
CA THR A 123 3.98 2.63 10.95
C THR A 123 4.26 2.00 12.32
N LEU A 124 5.42 2.25 12.91
CA LEU A 124 5.79 1.69 14.22
C LEU A 124 4.91 2.22 15.35
N VAL A 125 4.63 3.52 15.35
CA VAL A 125 3.78 4.15 16.37
C VAL A 125 2.35 3.61 16.26
N LEU A 126 1.79 3.55 15.06
CA LEU A 126 0.43 3.03 14.86
C LEU A 126 0.34 1.54 15.16
N PHE A 127 1.34 0.75 14.76
CA PHE A 127 1.41 -0.66 15.11
C PHE A 127 1.45 -0.86 16.63
N ALA A 128 2.25 -0.07 17.35
CA ALA A 128 2.29 -0.10 18.81
C ALA A 128 0.93 0.28 19.43
N LEU A 129 0.34 1.40 19.00
CA LEU A 129 -0.96 1.87 19.50
C LEU A 129 -2.08 0.86 19.26
N TYR A 130 -2.06 0.19 18.10
CA TYR A 130 -3.00 -0.88 17.77
C TYR A 130 -2.77 -2.12 18.63
N LYS A 131 -1.52 -2.58 18.75
CA LYS A 131 -1.15 -3.75 19.57
C LYS A 131 -1.49 -3.56 21.05
N PHE A 132 -1.27 -2.37 21.59
CA PHE A 132 -1.65 -2.02 22.96
C PHE A 132 -3.16 -1.77 23.12
N GLN A 133 -3.95 -1.94 22.05
CA GLN A 133 -5.40 -1.75 22.04
C GLN A 133 -5.83 -0.36 22.51
N VAL A 134 -4.93 0.63 22.40
CA VAL A 134 -5.21 2.05 22.67
C VAL A 134 -6.15 2.60 21.61
N ILE A 135 -5.96 2.16 20.36
CA ILE A 135 -6.84 2.49 19.23
C ILE A 135 -7.49 1.20 18.75
N ARG A 136 -8.83 1.21 18.63
CA ARG A 136 -9.61 0.10 18.09
C ARG A 136 -10.33 0.50 16.81
N ALA A 137 -10.25 -0.35 15.80
CA ALA A 137 -10.96 -0.16 14.53
C ALA A 137 -12.46 -0.47 14.69
N THR A 138 -13.20 0.48 15.25
CA THR A 138 -14.67 0.37 15.34
C THR A 138 -15.32 0.43 13.95
N GLU A 139 -16.53 -0.12 13.79
CA GLU A 139 -17.26 -0.05 12.51
C GLU A 139 -17.44 1.38 12.00
N LYS A 140 -17.71 2.34 12.91
CA LYS A 140 -17.81 3.76 12.55
C LYS A 140 -16.48 4.34 12.10
N PHE A 141 -15.39 4.01 12.78
CA PHE A 141 -14.04 4.45 12.39
C PHE A 141 -13.68 3.94 10.99
N LYS A 142 -13.91 2.64 10.72
CA LYS A 142 -13.68 2.05 9.41
C LYS A 142 -14.51 2.71 8.32
N ALA A 143 -15.81 2.92 8.56
CA ALA A 143 -16.69 3.57 7.60
C ALA A 143 -16.19 4.99 7.24
N VAL A 144 -15.77 5.76 8.25
CA VAL A 144 -15.21 7.12 8.03
C VAL A 144 -13.92 7.04 7.21
N VAL A 145 -12.95 6.20 7.59
CA VAL A 145 -11.67 6.10 6.89
C VAL A 145 -11.86 5.61 5.45
N ILE A 146 -12.66 4.57 5.22
CA ILE A 146 -12.95 4.05 3.88
C ILE A 146 -13.64 5.12 3.03
N SER A 147 -14.64 5.82 3.58
CA SER A 147 -15.33 6.90 2.85
C SER A 147 -14.38 8.04 2.48
N ALA A 148 -13.46 8.42 3.38
CA ALA A 148 -12.44 9.42 3.13
C ALA A 148 -11.45 8.96 2.06
N SER A 149 -10.98 7.70 2.11
CA SER A 149 -10.11 7.11 1.10
C SER A 149 -10.76 7.11 -0.29
N ILE A 150 -12.04 6.76 -0.39
CA ILE A 150 -12.80 6.79 -1.65
C ILE A 150 -12.95 8.23 -2.15
N ALA A 151 -13.27 9.19 -1.27
CA ALA A 151 -13.38 10.59 -1.64
C ALA A 151 -12.04 11.14 -2.17
N ILE A 152 -10.93 10.81 -1.52
CA ILE A 152 -9.58 11.19 -1.96
C ILE A 152 -9.28 10.56 -3.33
N ALA A 153 -9.58 9.26 -3.51
CA ALA A 153 -9.38 8.59 -4.79
C ALA A 153 -10.17 9.27 -5.91
N LEU A 154 -11.42 9.68 -5.67
CA LEU A 154 -12.22 10.43 -6.64
C LEU A 154 -11.60 11.79 -6.98
N VAL A 155 -11.06 12.53 -6.00
CA VAL A 155 -10.33 13.78 -6.26
C VAL A 155 -9.14 13.54 -7.17
N PHE A 156 -8.36 12.47 -6.94
CA PHE A 156 -7.23 12.12 -7.81
C PHE A 156 -7.67 11.69 -9.22
N VAL A 157 -8.78 10.96 -9.36
CA VAL A 157 -9.33 10.59 -10.67
C VAL A 157 -9.78 11.83 -11.45
N VAL A 158 -10.49 12.76 -10.79
CA VAL A 158 -10.90 14.04 -11.38
C VAL A 158 -9.68 14.86 -11.79
N GLN A 159 -8.62 14.88 -10.97
CA GLN A 159 -7.35 15.52 -11.30
C GLN A 159 -6.70 14.91 -12.55
N ILE A 160 -6.65 13.59 -12.67
CA ILE A 160 -6.10 12.91 -13.86
C ILE A 160 -6.92 13.29 -15.10
N PHE A 161 -8.25 13.23 -15.00
CA PHE A 161 -9.14 13.60 -16.10
C PHE A 161 -8.96 15.06 -16.55
N LEU A 162 -8.92 16.00 -15.61
CA LEU A 162 -8.64 17.42 -15.88
C LEU A 162 -7.28 17.62 -16.54
N SER A 163 -6.24 16.95 -16.03
CA SER A 163 -4.90 17.06 -16.59
C SER A 163 -4.81 16.53 -18.02
N LEU A 164 -5.55 15.46 -18.34
CA LEU A 164 -5.55 14.82 -19.65
C LEU A 164 -6.46 15.53 -20.66
N ALA A 165 -7.63 15.99 -20.24
CA ALA A 165 -8.65 16.58 -21.11
C ALA A 165 -8.43 18.08 -21.34
N LEU A 166 -7.95 18.81 -20.33
CA LEU A 166 -7.88 20.28 -20.34
C LEU A 166 -6.46 20.81 -20.19
N GLY A 167 -5.45 19.94 -19.99
CA GLY A 167 -4.07 20.36 -19.73
C GLY A 167 -3.92 21.21 -18.46
N SER A 168 -4.93 21.19 -17.59
CA SER A 168 -5.06 22.04 -16.40
C SER A 168 -5.14 21.16 -15.15
N SER A 169 -4.54 21.61 -14.06
CA SER A 169 -4.67 21.00 -12.74
C SER A 169 -5.84 21.60 -11.98
N ILE A 170 -6.43 20.87 -11.03
CA ILE A 170 -7.39 21.45 -10.08
C ILE A 170 -6.69 22.61 -9.36
N PRO A 171 -7.17 23.87 -9.54
CA PRO A 171 -6.54 25.03 -8.94
C PRO A 171 -6.51 24.90 -7.42
N TYR A 172 -5.48 25.45 -6.78
CA TYR A 172 -5.30 25.51 -5.31
C TYR A 172 -5.07 24.18 -4.55
N LEU A 173 -5.58 23.03 -4.99
CA LEU A 173 -5.43 21.74 -4.27
C LEU A 173 -4.07 21.07 -4.47
N PHE A 174 -3.40 21.37 -5.59
CA PHE A 174 -2.10 20.80 -5.96
C PHE A 174 -0.98 21.84 -6.01
N GLU A 175 -1.28 23.07 -5.57
CA GLU A 175 -0.32 24.16 -5.50
C GLU A 175 0.20 24.34 -4.07
N SER A 176 1.39 24.95 -3.93
CA SER A 176 2.01 25.29 -2.64
C SER A 176 1.33 26.49 -1.96
N ASN A 177 0.02 26.38 -1.75
CA ASN A 177 -0.80 27.30 -0.97
C ASN A 177 -1.24 26.64 0.35
N TRP A 178 -1.71 27.41 1.33
CA TRP A 178 -2.14 26.89 2.65
C TRP A 178 -3.13 25.73 2.49
N LEU A 179 -4.09 25.86 1.57
CA LEU A 179 -5.08 24.82 1.27
C LEU A 179 -4.45 23.53 0.72
N GLY A 180 -3.42 23.63 -0.13
CA GLY A 180 -2.71 22.47 -0.68
C GLY A 180 -1.92 21.71 0.39
N ILE A 181 -1.27 22.43 1.31
CA ILE A 181 -0.57 21.82 2.46
C ILE A 181 -1.58 21.15 3.40
N GLY A 182 -2.69 21.82 3.72
CA GLY A 182 -3.76 21.27 4.55
C GLY A 182 -4.37 20.00 3.95
N PHE A 183 -4.62 20.00 2.65
CA PHE A 183 -5.12 18.82 1.93
C PHE A 183 -4.09 17.68 1.91
N ALA A 184 -2.80 17.97 1.64
CA ALA A 184 -1.75 16.95 1.67
C ALA A 184 -1.59 16.34 3.08
N ALA A 185 -1.66 17.15 4.13
CA ALA A 185 -1.63 16.69 5.50
C ALA A 185 -2.85 15.81 5.82
N PHE A 186 -4.03 16.22 5.39
CA PHE A 186 -5.25 15.42 5.53
C PHE A 186 -5.12 14.05 4.85
N VAL A 187 -4.64 14.01 3.60
CA VAL A 187 -4.40 12.75 2.87
C VAL A 187 -3.37 11.88 3.58
N ALA A 188 -2.28 12.45 4.11
CA ALA A 188 -1.28 11.71 4.88
C ALA A 188 -1.84 11.10 6.17
N VAL A 189 -2.71 11.83 6.88
CA VAL A 189 -3.43 11.30 8.05
C VAL A 189 -4.33 10.14 7.64
N ILE A 190 -5.17 10.31 6.63
CA ILE A 190 -6.05 9.23 6.16
C ILE A 190 -5.24 8.01 5.70
N ALA A 191 -4.13 8.21 4.99
CA ALA A 191 -3.23 7.13 4.60
C ALA A 191 -2.71 6.35 5.81
N SER A 192 -2.26 7.07 6.86
CA SER A 192 -1.81 6.44 8.09
C SER A 192 -2.93 5.68 8.82
N LEU A 193 -4.16 6.20 8.82
CA LEU A 193 -5.30 5.52 9.45
C LEU A 193 -5.73 4.26 8.70
N ASN A 194 -5.51 4.16 7.37
CA ASN A 194 -5.76 2.93 6.63
C ASN A 194 -4.87 1.77 7.12
N LEU A 195 -3.67 2.05 7.62
CA LEU A 195 -2.82 1.02 8.22
C LEU A 195 -3.49 0.32 9.41
N ILE A 196 -4.28 1.05 10.22
CA ILE A 196 -5.06 0.49 11.32
C ILE A 196 -6.15 -0.45 10.78
N LEU A 197 -6.79 -0.08 9.66
CA LEU A 197 -7.79 -0.91 9.00
C LEU A 197 -7.16 -2.22 8.47
N ASP A 198 -5.94 -2.16 7.96
CA ASP A 198 -5.23 -3.35 7.49
C ASP A 198 -4.91 -4.31 8.65
N PHE A 199 -4.48 -3.78 9.80
CA PHE A 199 -4.24 -4.61 10.99
C PHE A 199 -5.52 -5.27 11.51
N ASP A 200 -6.62 -4.53 11.56
CA ASP A 200 -7.95 -5.06 11.92
C ASP A 200 -8.44 -6.11 10.91
N LEU A 201 -8.18 -5.89 9.61
CA LEU A 201 -8.52 -6.86 8.57
C LEU A 201 -7.75 -8.17 8.76
N ILE A 202 -6.47 -8.12 9.11
CA ILE A 202 -5.65 -9.32 9.38
C ILE A 202 -6.17 -10.10 10.59
N GLU A 203 -6.46 -9.40 11.69
CA GLU A 203 -6.98 -10.03 12.91
C GLU A 203 -8.35 -10.68 12.68
N ARG A 204 -9.27 -9.97 12.01
CA ARG A 204 -10.61 -10.50 11.70
C ARG A 204 -10.58 -11.64 10.71
N ALA A 205 -9.76 -11.56 9.66
CA ALA A 205 -9.62 -12.64 8.69
C ALA A 205 -9.05 -13.91 9.33
N THR A 206 -8.08 -13.75 10.24
CA THR A 206 -7.55 -14.88 11.04
C THR A 206 -8.63 -15.44 11.97
N ALA A 207 -9.37 -14.58 12.68
CA ALA A 207 -10.44 -15.01 13.59
C ALA A 207 -11.60 -15.73 12.89
N GLN A 208 -11.83 -15.42 11.61
CA GLN A 208 -12.83 -16.07 10.76
C GLN A 208 -12.32 -17.36 10.10
N GLY A 209 -11.05 -17.73 10.31
CA GLY A 209 -10.46 -18.92 9.69
C GLY A 209 -10.29 -18.79 8.17
N ALA A 210 -9.95 -17.59 7.68
CA ALA A 210 -9.73 -17.37 6.26
C ALA A 210 -8.65 -18.32 5.68
N PRO A 211 -8.71 -18.69 4.39
CA PRO A 211 -7.72 -19.57 3.77
C PRO A 211 -6.30 -18.97 3.82
N LYS A 212 -5.26 -19.81 3.89
CA LYS A 212 -3.84 -19.38 3.83
C LYS A 212 -3.49 -18.47 2.64
N THR A 213 -4.18 -18.60 1.50
CA THR A 213 -4.00 -17.71 0.35
C THR A 213 -4.32 -16.25 0.66
N PHE A 214 -5.18 -16.00 1.65
CA PHE A 214 -5.57 -14.66 2.08
C PHE A 214 -4.44 -13.90 2.80
N GLU A 215 -3.41 -14.60 3.30
CA GLU A 215 -2.18 -13.97 3.82
C GLU A 215 -1.50 -13.09 2.75
N TRP A 216 -1.54 -13.52 1.50
CA TRP A 216 -0.98 -12.77 0.37
C TRP A 216 -1.82 -11.55 0.01
N VAL A 217 -3.15 -11.66 0.12
CA VAL A 217 -4.07 -10.52 -0.06
C VAL A 217 -3.80 -9.46 1.01
N CYS A 218 -3.66 -9.89 2.27
CA CYS A 218 -3.30 -8.99 3.37
C CYS A 218 -1.93 -8.34 3.16
N GLY A 219 -0.96 -9.11 2.66
CA GLY A 219 0.37 -8.59 2.34
C GLY A 219 0.35 -7.54 1.23
N ILE A 220 -0.45 -7.75 0.18
CA ILE A 220 -0.65 -6.78 -0.91
C ILE A 220 -1.34 -5.51 -0.39
N ALA A 221 -2.39 -5.67 0.41
CA ALA A 221 -3.12 -4.53 0.99
C ALA A 221 -2.21 -3.67 1.87
N LEU A 222 -1.46 -4.30 2.79
CA LEU A 222 -0.47 -3.60 3.64
C LEU A 222 0.62 -2.92 2.81
N LEU A 223 1.11 -3.56 1.74
CA LEU A 223 2.11 -2.94 0.88
C LEU A 223 1.53 -1.69 0.20
N ALA A 224 0.33 -1.79 -0.36
CA ALA A 224 -0.33 -0.69 -1.05
C ALA A 224 -0.55 0.51 -0.10
N THR A 225 -0.96 0.28 1.15
CA THR A 225 -1.14 1.36 2.13
C THR A 225 0.19 1.97 2.57
N LEU A 226 1.24 1.17 2.72
CA LEU A 226 2.59 1.69 2.99
C LEU A 226 3.11 2.58 1.84
N VAL A 227 2.94 2.15 0.58
CA VAL A 227 3.31 2.96 -0.59
C VAL A 227 2.50 4.25 -0.61
N TRP A 228 1.18 4.17 -0.45
CA TRP A 228 0.30 5.32 -0.44
C TRP A 228 0.73 6.33 0.64
N MET A 229 0.99 5.84 1.85
CA MET A 229 1.43 6.67 2.97
C MET A 229 2.76 7.35 2.67
N TYR A 230 3.74 6.62 2.11
CA TYR A 230 5.02 7.19 1.69
C TYR A 230 4.86 8.29 0.65
N TYR A 231 4.06 8.06 -0.40
CA TYR A 231 3.74 9.06 -1.40
C TYR A 231 3.07 10.30 -0.78
N SER A 232 2.18 10.10 0.19
CA SER A 232 1.47 11.18 0.87
C SER A 232 2.43 12.05 1.70
N PHE A 233 3.40 11.45 2.39
CA PHE A 233 4.44 12.19 3.11
C PHE A 233 5.39 12.91 2.16
N MET A 234 5.83 12.27 1.07
CA MET A 234 6.64 12.94 0.05
C MET A 234 5.92 14.16 -0.50
N ARG A 235 4.64 14.04 -0.83
CA ARG A 235 3.82 15.15 -1.32
C ARG A 235 3.71 16.26 -0.28
N LEU A 236 3.40 15.94 0.97
CA LEU A 236 3.32 16.93 2.05
C LEU A 236 4.65 17.69 2.22
N LEU A 237 5.76 16.97 2.32
CA LEU A 237 7.09 17.57 2.52
C LEU A 237 7.53 18.41 1.31
N SER A 238 7.21 17.98 0.09
CA SER A 238 7.53 18.76 -1.12
C SER A 238 6.80 20.11 -1.16
N LEU A 239 5.58 20.19 -0.64
CA LEU A 239 4.83 21.45 -0.57
C LEU A 239 5.38 22.40 0.50
N ILE A 240 5.99 21.85 1.56
CA ILE A 240 6.60 22.60 2.65
C ILE A 240 8.00 23.11 2.27
N GLN A 241 8.80 22.32 1.56
CA GLN A 241 10.22 22.61 1.35
C GLN A 241 10.56 23.69 0.31
N LYS A 242 9.60 24.11 -0.53
CA LYS A 242 9.72 25.15 -1.57
C LYS A 242 11.11 25.34 -2.20
#